data_AF-A0A0S3U635-F1
#
_entry.id   AF-A0A0S3U635-F1
#
_cell.length_a   1.000
_cell.length_b   1.000
_cell.length_c   1.000
_cell.angle_alpha   90.00
_cell.angle_beta   90.00
_cell.angle_gamma   90.00
#
_symmetry.space_group_name_H-M   'P 1'
#
loop_
_entity.id
_entity.type
_entity.pdbx_description
1 polymer ?
#
loop_
_entity_poly.entity_id
_entity_poly.type
_entity_poly.pdbx_seq_one_letter_code
_entity_poly.pdbx_strand_id
1 'polypeptide(L)'
;MDITRAILYKYPDAKFSASGFDYSGLHWLDVRPKPTLKELQAAYKEMTELGIDPLKGADWEALRVKLNQSPIFQKIYGLAKESSAIQLAFSMAMQVVLVTQNQESLGFYLEDLQKELGSNLSQSELESINSILKECGFNLTIGAGSNA
;
A
#
# COMPACT_ATOMS: atom_id res chain seq x y z
N MET A 1 5.60 8.89 -17.88
CA MET A 1 5.27 7.45 -17.80
C MET A 1 5.15 7.13 -16.34
N ASP A 2 4.04 6.54 -15.91
CA ASP A 2 3.88 6.10 -14.52
C ASP A 2 4.48 4.70 -14.38
N ILE A 3 5.69 4.59 -13.81
CA ILE A 3 6.36 3.29 -13.62
C ILE A 3 5.57 2.37 -12.70
N THR A 4 4.82 2.91 -11.74
CA THR A 4 4.04 2.13 -10.78
C THR A 4 2.93 1.38 -11.51
N ARG A 5 2.19 2.09 -12.38
CA ARG A 5 1.19 1.43 -13.24
C ARG A 5 1.81 0.40 -14.17
N ALA A 6 2.96 0.69 -14.77
CA ALA A 6 3.66 -0.25 -15.66
C ALA A 6 4.09 -1.53 -14.92
N ILE A 7 4.59 -1.40 -13.69
CA ILE A 7 4.97 -2.54 -12.84
C ILE A 7 3.72 -3.30 -12.45
N LEU A 8 2.68 -2.65 -11.91
CA LEU A 8 1.45 -3.34 -11.48
C LEU A 8 0.74 -4.05 -12.63
N TYR A 9 0.81 -3.52 -13.85
CA TYR A 9 0.28 -4.19 -15.03
C TYR A 9 1.06 -5.48 -15.36
N LYS A 10 2.40 -5.43 -15.31
CA LYS A 10 3.25 -6.54 -15.76
C LYS A 10 3.62 -7.54 -14.67
N TYR A 11 3.67 -7.08 -13.43
CA TYR A 11 4.08 -7.77 -12.22
C TYR A 11 3.12 -7.38 -11.08
N PRO A 12 1.86 -7.84 -11.12
CA PRO A 12 0.81 -7.42 -10.17
C PRO A 12 1.00 -7.90 -8.72
N ASP A 13 1.95 -8.82 -8.52
CA ASP A 13 2.31 -9.44 -7.26
C ASP A 13 3.75 -9.09 -6.86
N ALA A 14 4.32 -8.03 -7.43
CA ALA A 14 5.66 -7.60 -7.12
C ALA A 14 5.77 -7.18 -5.66
N LYS A 15 7.00 -7.06 -5.18
CA LYS A 15 7.29 -6.27 -3.98
C LYS A 15 8.21 -5.15 -4.42
N PHE A 16 7.72 -3.93 -4.39
CA PHE A 16 8.54 -2.76 -4.68
C PHE A 16 8.08 -1.53 -3.90
N SER A 17 8.99 -0.58 -3.77
CA SER A 17 8.69 0.78 -3.34
C SER A 17 9.13 1.73 -4.44
N ALA A 18 8.34 2.77 -4.68
CA ALA A 18 8.66 3.80 -5.67
C ALA A 18 8.50 5.17 -5.02
N SER A 19 9.59 5.95 -4.96
CA SER A 19 9.54 7.35 -4.57
C SER A 19 9.25 8.21 -5.80
N GLY A 20 7.96 8.42 -6.11
CA GLY A 20 7.50 9.20 -7.26
C GLY A 20 7.12 8.33 -8.47
N PHE A 21 7.11 8.94 -9.66
CA PHE A 21 6.61 8.30 -10.90
C PHE A 21 7.72 7.88 -11.88
N ASP A 22 9.00 7.97 -11.48
CA ASP A 22 10.14 7.65 -12.34
C ASP A 22 10.94 6.42 -11.87
N TYR A 23 11.75 5.88 -12.78
CA TYR A 23 12.53 4.66 -12.55
C TYR A 23 13.69 4.83 -11.56
N SER A 24 14.16 6.06 -11.35
CA SER A 24 15.21 6.35 -10.35
C SER A 24 14.74 6.15 -8.93
N GLY A 25 13.46 6.43 -8.66
CA GLY A 25 12.83 6.19 -7.36
C GLY A 25 12.46 4.72 -7.09
N LEU A 26 12.70 3.80 -8.02
CA LEU A 26 12.27 2.41 -7.91
C LEU A 26 13.24 1.57 -7.06
N HIS A 27 12.78 1.19 -5.88
CA HIS A 27 13.37 0.20 -4.99
C HIS A 27 12.69 -1.15 -5.19
N TRP A 28 13.41 -2.11 -5.75
CA TRP A 28 12.88 -3.45 -6.04
C TRP A 28 13.16 -4.37 -4.86
N LEU A 29 12.10 -4.99 -4.31
CA LEU A 29 12.14 -5.84 -3.11
C LEU A 29 11.73 -7.28 -3.42
N ASP A 30 11.27 -7.57 -4.63
CA ASP A 30 10.87 -8.89 -5.08
C ASP A 30 12.10 -9.79 -5.30
N VAL A 31 11.91 -11.10 -5.15
CA VAL A 31 12.93 -12.12 -5.45
C VAL A 31 13.23 -12.23 -6.94
N ARG A 32 12.29 -11.80 -7.79
CA ARG A 32 12.45 -11.76 -9.25
C ARG A 32 13.44 -10.68 -9.66
N PRO A 33 14.08 -10.81 -10.84
CA PRO A 33 14.94 -9.76 -11.37
C PRO A 33 14.21 -8.41 -11.47
N LYS A 34 14.90 -7.33 -11.08
CA LYS A 34 14.39 -5.97 -11.25
C LYS A 34 14.14 -5.70 -12.75
N PRO A 35 12.92 -5.31 -13.16
CA PRO A 35 12.62 -5.02 -14.54
C PRO A 35 13.40 -3.80 -15.01
N THR A 36 13.86 -3.82 -16.25
CA THR A 36 14.56 -2.69 -16.88
C THR A 36 13.59 -1.57 -17.24
N LEU A 37 14.12 -0.35 -17.38
CA LEU A 37 13.32 0.80 -17.84
C LEU A 37 12.64 0.53 -19.20
N LYS A 38 13.33 -0.16 -20.11
CA LYS A 38 12.81 -0.49 -21.44
C LYS A 38 11.61 -1.45 -21.36
N GLU A 39 11.66 -2.44 -20.46
CA GLU A 39 10.55 -3.37 -20.23
C GLU A 39 9.34 -2.65 -19.64
N LEU A 40 9.56 -1.74 -18.68
CA LEU A 40 8.46 -0.94 -18.11
C LEU A 40 7.86 0.04 -19.12
N GLN A 41 8.67 0.61 -20.00
CA GLN A 41 8.17 1.45 -21.11
C GLN A 41 7.29 0.67 -22.08
N ALA A 42 7.69 -0.56 -22.42
CA ALA A 42 6.88 -1.44 -23.26
C ALA A 42 5.56 -1.81 -22.56
N ALA A 43 5.62 -2.18 -21.29
CA ALA A 43 4.44 -2.51 -20.48
C ALA A 43 3.47 -1.31 -20.36
N TYR A 44 3.98 -0.10 -20.12
CA TYR A 44 3.16 1.11 -20.03
C TYR A 44 2.46 1.43 -21.35
N LYS A 45 3.18 1.27 -22.48
CA LYS A 45 2.61 1.49 -23.81
C LYS A 45 1.50 0.48 -24.08
N GLU A 46 1.76 -0.81 -23.87
CA GLU A 46 0.79 -1.89 -24.03
C GLU A 46 -0.48 -1.65 -23.18
N MET A 47 -0.30 -1.35 -21.90
CA MET A 47 -1.39 -1.02 -20.97
C MET A 47 -2.24 0.16 -21.47
N THR A 48 -1.59 1.23 -21.95
CA THR A 48 -2.27 2.43 -22.46
C THR A 48 -3.04 2.14 -23.76
N GLU A 49 -2.47 1.35 -24.67
CA GLU A 49 -3.12 0.92 -25.92
C GLU A 49 -4.34 0.05 -25.66
N LEU A 50 -4.29 -0.79 -24.61
CA LEU A 50 -5.41 -1.64 -24.19
C LEU A 50 -6.45 -0.90 -23.31
N GLY A 51 -6.18 0.35 -22.91
CA GLY A 51 -7.04 1.10 -22.00
C GLY A 51 -7.17 0.47 -20.61
N ILE A 52 -6.17 -0.31 -20.20
CA ILE A 52 -6.12 -0.95 -18.88
C ILE A 52 -5.59 0.08 -17.89
N ASP A 53 -6.26 0.21 -16.75
CA ASP A 53 -5.72 0.95 -15.62
C ASP A 53 -5.65 -0.02 -14.44
N PRO A 54 -4.44 -0.45 -14.03
CA PRO A 54 -4.27 -1.42 -12.94
C PRO A 54 -4.68 -0.84 -11.58
N LEU A 55 -4.88 0.47 -11.48
CA LEU A 55 -5.45 1.12 -10.29
C LEU A 55 -6.98 1.26 -10.36
N LYS A 56 -7.60 0.89 -11.49
CA LYS A 56 -9.06 0.99 -11.69
C LYS A 56 -9.76 0.00 -10.75
N GLY A 57 -10.35 0.56 -9.68
CA GLY A 57 -11.01 -0.20 -8.64
C GLY A 57 -10.63 0.29 -7.24
N ALA A 58 -9.40 0.78 -7.05
CA ALA A 58 -8.94 1.36 -5.80
C ALA A 58 -9.30 2.86 -5.71
N ASP A 59 -10.18 3.20 -4.78
CA ASP A 59 -10.55 4.58 -4.47
C ASP A 59 -9.71 5.09 -3.29
N TRP A 60 -8.52 5.63 -3.63
CA TRP A 60 -7.56 6.18 -2.67
C TRP A 60 -8.10 7.37 -1.88
N GLU A 61 -8.98 8.16 -2.50
CA GLU A 61 -9.59 9.31 -1.83
C GLU A 61 -10.65 8.84 -0.84
N ALA A 62 -11.50 7.88 -1.22
CA ALA A 62 -12.42 7.25 -0.28
C ALA A 62 -11.68 6.55 0.86
N LEU A 63 -10.55 5.90 0.58
CA LEU A 63 -9.71 5.27 1.60
C LEU A 63 -9.20 6.32 2.60
N ARG A 64 -8.63 7.42 2.10
CA ARG A 64 -8.14 8.54 2.91
C ARG A 64 -9.25 9.11 3.80
N VAL A 65 -10.43 9.35 3.24
CA VAL A 65 -11.57 9.92 3.98
C VAL A 65 -12.05 8.95 5.06
N LYS A 66 -12.26 7.68 4.72
CA LYS A 66 -12.75 6.66 5.66
C LYS A 66 -11.74 6.36 6.77
N LEU A 67 -10.44 6.30 6.46
CA LEU A 67 -9.40 6.16 7.47
C LEU A 67 -9.43 7.34 8.45
N ASN A 68 -9.42 8.59 7.96
CA ASN A 68 -9.44 9.76 8.83
C ASN A 68 -10.68 9.85 9.74
N GLN A 69 -11.83 9.37 9.25
CA GLN A 69 -13.09 9.32 10.01
C GLN A 69 -13.17 8.11 10.96
N SER A 70 -12.29 7.13 10.83
CA SER A 70 -12.32 5.90 11.61
C SER A 70 -11.80 6.12 13.04
N PRO A 71 -12.52 5.66 14.08
CA PRO A 71 -12.03 5.69 15.46
C PRO A 71 -10.69 4.94 15.64
N ILE A 72 -10.47 3.88 14.86
CA ILE A 72 -9.24 3.08 14.89
C ILE A 72 -8.05 3.89 14.40
N PHE A 73 -8.24 4.74 13.40
CA PHE A 73 -7.18 5.60 12.92
C PHE A 73 -6.74 6.62 13.98
N GLN A 74 -7.69 7.19 14.71
CA GLN A 74 -7.40 8.08 15.84
C GLN A 74 -6.65 7.35 16.97
N LYS A 75 -7.03 6.10 17.25
CA LYS A 75 -6.32 5.24 18.21
C LYS A 75 -4.88 4.96 17.79
N ILE A 76 -4.65 4.53 16.53
CA ILE A 76 -3.31 4.26 16.00
C ILE A 76 -2.46 5.53 16.05
N TYR A 77 -3.03 6.68 15.68
CA TYR A 77 -2.34 7.97 15.80
C TYR A 77 -1.97 8.33 17.25
N GLY A 78 -2.81 7.98 18.21
CA GLY A 78 -2.50 8.10 19.64
C GLY A 78 -1.29 7.24 20.03
N LEU A 79 -1.30 5.96 19.66
CA LEU A 79 -0.21 5.01 19.94
C LEU A 79 1.10 5.43 19.25
N ALA A 80 1.03 6.00 18.04
CA ALA A 80 2.17 6.53 17.32
C ALA A 80 2.89 7.67 18.06
N LYS A 81 2.22 8.38 18.98
CA LYS A 81 2.89 9.41 19.80
C LYS A 81 3.73 8.81 20.93
N GLU A 82 3.47 7.56 21.28
CA GLU A 82 4.09 6.85 22.40
C GLU A 82 5.19 5.89 21.93
N SER A 83 5.20 5.51 20.65
CA SER A 83 6.19 4.61 20.05
C SER A 83 6.71 5.13 18.71
N SER A 84 8.02 5.33 18.61
CA SER A 84 8.69 5.75 17.37
C SER A 84 8.60 4.71 16.25
N ALA A 85 8.52 3.43 16.60
CA ALA A 85 8.37 2.35 15.61
C ALA A 85 6.95 2.37 15.01
N ILE A 86 5.92 2.50 15.84
CA ILE A 86 4.53 2.70 15.38
C ILE A 86 4.42 3.99 14.57
N GLN A 87 5.07 5.08 15.01
CA GLN A 87 5.09 6.35 14.30
C GLN A 87 5.67 6.22 12.90
N LEU A 88 6.79 5.51 12.76
CA LEU A 88 7.46 5.31 11.48
C LEU A 88 6.58 4.50 10.52
N ALA A 89 6.11 3.33 10.96
CA ALA A 89 5.28 2.45 10.14
C ALA A 89 3.96 3.14 9.72
N PHE A 90 3.32 3.85 10.65
CA PHE A 90 2.10 4.61 10.37
C PHE A 90 2.32 5.74 9.36
N SER A 91 3.41 6.50 9.52
CA SER A 91 3.75 7.60 8.61
C SER A 91 4.03 7.09 7.19
N MET A 92 4.70 5.94 7.06
CA MET A 92 4.97 5.33 5.76
C MET A 92 3.69 4.83 5.09
N ALA A 93 2.80 4.15 5.84
CA ALA A 93 1.49 3.75 5.32
C ALA A 93 0.68 4.97 4.83
N MET A 94 0.69 6.07 5.58
CA MET A 94 0.00 7.30 5.18
C MET A 94 0.64 8.01 4.01
N GLN A 95 1.97 7.99 3.88
CA GLN A 95 2.65 8.51 2.71
C GLN A 95 2.21 7.76 1.45
N VAL A 96 2.00 6.44 1.54
CA VAL A 96 1.47 5.67 0.42
C VAL A 96 0.05 6.08 0.08
N VAL A 97 -0.84 6.18 1.06
CA VAL A 97 -2.23 6.60 0.83
C VAL A 97 -2.31 8.00 0.19
N LEU A 98 -1.47 8.94 0.65
CA LEU A 98 -1.54 10.35 0.27
C LEU A 98 -0.76 10.70 -0.99
N VAL A 99 0.31 9.97 -1.29
CA VAL A 99 1.30 10.39 -2.29
C VAL A 99 1.50 9.34 -3.37
N THR A 100 1.94 8.14 -2.99
CA THR A 100 2.42 7.18 -4.00
C THR A 100 1.30 6.33 -4.58
N GLN A 101 0.20 6.16 -3.85
CA GLN A 101 -0.99 5.40 -4.25
C GLN A 101 -0.61 4.03 -4.84
N ASN A 102 0.32 3.36 -4.16
CA ASN A 102 0.82 2.05 -4.52
C ASN A 102 0.24 0.99 -3.56
N GLN A 103 -0.60 0.10 -4.07
CA GLN A 103 -1.30 -0.89 -3.27
C GLN A 103 -0.37 -1.90 -2.58
N GLU A 104 0.74 -2.30 -3.21
CA GLU A 104 1.70 -3.23 -2.61
C GLU A 104 2.49 -2.57 -1.47
N SER A 105 2.97 -1.35 -1.67
CA SER A 105 3.61 -0.55 -0.63
C SER A 105 2.64 -0.32 0.54
N LEU A 106 1.36 -0.10 0.24
CA LEU A 106 0.33 0.03 1.28
C LEU A 106 0.22 -1.29 2.05
N GLY A 107 0.13 -2.42 1.38
CA GLY A 107 0.12 -3.75 2.01
C GLY A 107 1.34 -3.97 2.91
N PHE A 108 2.54 -3.70 2.41
CA PHE A 108 3.79 -3.83 3.16
C PHE A 108 3.80 -2.99 4.45
N TYR A 109 3.49 -1.69 4.35
CA TYR A 109 3.51 -0.81 5.52
C TYR A 109 2.35 -1.05 6.48
N LEU A 110 1.22 -1.57 5.98
CA LEU A 110 0.13 -2.02 6.85
C LEU A 110 0.50 -3.29 7.63
N GLU A 111 1.20 -4.25 7.01
CA GLU A 111 1.75 -5.41 7.74
C GLU A 111 2.80 -5.00 8.78
N ASP A 112 3.69 -4.08 8.42
CA ASP A 112 4.72 -3.56 9.33
C ASP A 112 4.08 -2.83 10.52
N LEU A 113 3.13 -1.93 10.24
CA LEU A 113 2.35 -1.25 11.26
C LEU A 113 1.62 -2.24 12.16
N GLN A 114 1.06 -3.31 11.60
CA GLN A 114 0.36 -4.31 12.38
C GLN A 114 1.30 -5.10 13.32
N LYS A 115 2.52 -5.42 12.88
CA LYS A 115 3.55 -6.05 13.73
C LYS A 115 3.91 -5.15 14.91
N GLU A 116 4.12 -3.86 14.64
CA GLU A 116 4.44 -2.86 15.67
C GLU A 116 3.27 -2.61 16.63
N LEU A 117 2.03 -2.69 16.14
CA LEU A 117 0.84 -2.57 16.98
C LEU A 117 0.63 -3.81 17.87
N GLY A 118 1.05 -5.00 17.44
CA GLY A 118 0.93 -6.22 18.24
C GLY A 118 -0.49 -6.43 18.80
N SER A 119 -0.60 -6.60 20.11
CA SER A 119 -1.89 -6.77 20.82
C SER A 119 -2.63 -5.46 21.12
N ASN A 120 -2.14 -4.30 20.66
CA ASN A 120 -2.79 -3.01 20.91
C ASN A 120 -4.09 -2.84 20.10
N LEU A 121 -4.28 -3.63 19.04
CA LEU A 121 -5.53 -3.72 18.30
C LEU A 121 -6.25 -5.03 18.58
N SER A 122 -7.55 -4.92 18.82
CA SER A 122 -8.46 -6.06 18.89
C SER A 122 -8.79 -6.60 17.50
N GLN A 123 -9.28 -7.83 17.45
CA GLN A 123 -9.67 -8.50 16.20
C GLN A 123 -10.74 -7.71 15.43
N SER A 124 -11.73 -7.14 16.12
CA SER A 124 -12.77 -6.32 15.48
C SER A 124 -12.21 -5.02 14.89
N GLU A 125 -11.15 -4.46 15.48
CA GLU A 125 -10.48 -3.28 14.94
C GLU A 125 -9.71 -3.61 13.65
N LEU A 126 -9.03 -4.76 13.61
CA LEU A 126 -8.37 -5.25 12.39
C LEU A 126 -9.40 -5.53 11.28
N GLU A 127 -10.52 -6.16 11.62
CA GLU A 127 -11.63 -6.40 10.69
C GLU A 127 -12.21 -5.09 10.15
N SER A 128 -12.32 -4.05 10.98
CA SER A 128 -12.82 -2.76 10.53
C SER A 128 -11.85 -2.06 9.56
N ILE A 129 -10.53 -2.19 9.74
CA ILE A 129 -9.54 -1.70 8.75
C ILE A 129 -9.69 -2.49 7.44
N ASN A 130 -9.81 -3.81 7.52
CA ASN A 130 -10.01 -4.66 6.34
C ASN A 130 -11.32 -4.34 5.59
N SER A 131 -12.40 -4.02 6.31
CA SER A 131 -13.65 -3.58 5.70
C SER A 131 -13.46 -2.28 4.93
N ILE A 132 -12.76 -1.29 5.52
CA ILE A 132 -12.46 -0.02 4.86
C ILE A 132 -11.65 -0.25 3.58
N LEU A 133 -10.60 -1.06 3.64
CA LEU A 133 -9.79 -1.41 2.46
C LEU A 133 -10.65 -2.03 1.36
N LYS A 134 -11.46 -3.04 1.72
CA LYS A 134 -12.34 -3.73 0.76
C LYS A 134 -13.41 -2.81 0.15
N GLU A 135 -14.04 -1.96 0.95
CA GLU A 135 -15.03 -0.98 0.50
C GLU A 135 -14.43 0.03 -0.47
N CYS A 136 -13.16 0.37 -0.29
CA CYS A 136 -12.41 1.24 -1.20
C CYS A 136 -11.79 0.48 -2.37
N GLY A 137 -12.13 -0.81 -2.55
CA GLY A 137 -11.70 -1.64 -3.67
C GLY A 137 -10.25 -2.10 -3.61
N PHE A 138 -9.63 -2.09 -2.43
CA PHE A 138 -8.33 -2.68 -2.18
C PHE A 138 -8.49 -4.18 -1.92
N ASN A 139 -7.76 -5.00 -2.67
CA ASN A 139 -7.63 -6.43 -2.40
C ASN A 139 -6.46 -6.68 -1.43
N LEU A 140 -6.54 -6.05 -0.26
CA LEU A 140 -5.55 -6.13 0.82
C LEU A 140 -6.24 -6.58 2.10
N THR A 141 -5.54 -7.38 2.90
CA THR A 141 -6.02 -7.80 4.22
C THR A 141 -4.86 -7.77 5.18
N ILE A 142 -5.02 -7.12 6.33
CA ILE A 142 -4.14 -7.27 7.49
C ILE A 142 -4.70 -8.34 8.42
N GLY A 143 -3.91 -9.36 8.75
CA GLY A 143 -4.38 -10.48 9.56
C GLY A 143 -3.73 -10.46 10.94
N ALA A 144 -4.50 -10.60 12.02
CA ALA A 144 -3.97 -10.75 13.38
C ALA A 144 -2.81 -11.75 13.37
N GLY A 145 -1.61 -11.27 13.73
CA GLY A 145 -0.34 -11.90 13.40
C GLY A 145 -0.39 -13.42 13.52
N SER A 146 -0.14 -14.12 12.42
CA SER A 146 0.21 -15.53 12.47
C SER A 146 1.60 -15.59 13.13
N ASN A 147 1.63 -15.76 14.45
CA ASN A 147 2.78 -16.40 15.08
C ASN A 147 2.89 -17.80 14.46
N ALA A 148 3.87 -17.98 13.58
CA ALA A 148 4.42 -19.27 13.20
C ALA A 148 5.94 -19.16 13.25
#